data_AF-A0A822YG28-F1
#
_entry.id   AF-A0A822YG28-F1
#
_cell.length_a   1.000
_cell.length_b   1.000
_cell.length_c   1.000
_cell.angle_alpha   90.00
_cell.angle_beta   90.00
_cell.angle_gamma   90.00
#
_symmetry.space_group_name_H-M   'P 1'
#
loop_
_entity.id
_entity.type
_entity.pdbx_description
1 polymer ?
#
loop_
_entity_poly.entity_id
_entity_poly.type
_entity_poly.pdbx_seq_one_letter_code
_entity_poly.pdbx_strand_id
1 'polypeptide(L)'
;MKPPSSFLIKTLVILAALGVSRAFDYQIFAQLWQGSYCETSITCCTPSTGMPAANFSIHGLFPRYKNGSSISYCDSSNTFNSSQVSDLISRLETSWTTFSCPVMVSHIGNTFG
;
A
#
# COMPACT_ATOMS: atom_id res chain seq x y z
N MET A 1 7.62 33.36 36.92
CA MET A 1 8.91 33.14 36.23
C MET A 1 8.61 32.74 34.79
N LYS A 2 9.15 33.46 33.79
CA LYS A 2 8.87 33.24 32.36
C LYS A 2 9.84 32.18 31.83
N PRO A 3 9.39 31.07 31.23
CA PRO A 3 10.31 30.06 30.72
C PRO A 3 11.20 30.70 29.64
N PRO A 4 12.52 30.41 29.64
CA PRO A 4 13.43 31.02 28.67
C PRO A 4 13.02 30.61 27.25
N SER A 5 12.99 31.55 26.30
CA SER A 5 12.42 31.31 24.95
C SER A 5 13.12 30.18 24.19
N SER A 6 14.40 29.92 24.51
CA SER A 6 15.16 28.78 23.97
C SER A 6 14.55 27.43 24.38
N PHE A 7 13.99 27.34 25.59
CA PHE A 7 13.33 26.13 26.06
C PHE A 7 12.04 25.88 25.26
N LEU A 8 11.23 26.93 25.07
CA LEU A 8 10.00 26.86 24.28
C LEU A 8 10.25 26.44 22.83
N ILE A 9 11.27 26.99 22.18
CA ILE A 9 11.64 26.64 20.80
C ILE A 9 12.07 25.18 20.71
N LYS A 10 12.91 24.70 21.63
CA LYS A 10 13.36 23.31 21.66
C LYS A 10 12.20 22.34 21.90
N THR A 11 11.27 22.67 22.78
CA THR A 11 10.08 21.85 23.03
C THR A 11 9.15 21.82 21.81
N LEU A 12 8.97 22.94 21.10
CA LEU A 12 8.13 23.02 19.90
C LEU A 12 8.68 22.15 18.76
N VAL A 13 10.01 22.15 18.57
CA VAL A 13 10.68 21.33 17.55
C VAL A 13 10.53 19.83 17.84
N ILE A 14 10.64 19.43 19.10
CA ILE A 14 10.44 18.02 19.52
C ILE A 14 8.98 17.60 19.32
N LEU A 15 8.02 18.47 19.64
CA LEU A 15 6.60 18.19 19.46
C LEU A 15 6.19 18.10 17.98
N ALA A 16 6.82 18.89 17.11
CA ALA A 16 6.62 18.81 15.66
C ALA A 16 7.26 17.54 15.03
N ALA A 17 8.32 17.00 15.66
CA ALA A 17 8.96 15.77 15.23
C ALA A 17 8.21 14.49 15.68
N LEU A 18 7.35 14.61 16.69
CA LEU A 18 6.39 13.56 17.08
C LEU A 18 5.23 13.55 16.09
N GLY A 19 5.52 13.06 14.87
CA GLY A 19 4.48 12.81 13.88
C GLY A 19 3.39 11.91 14.47
N VAL A 20 2.14 12.36 14.42
CA VAL A 20 0.98 11.53 14.77
C VAL A 20 0.82 10.47 13.67
N SER A 21 1.58 9.38 13.75
CA SER A 21 1.29 8.21 12.93
C SER A 21 0.05 7.54 13.49
N ARG A 22 -0.94 7.22 12.65
CA ARG A 22 -2.04 6.36 13.09
C ARG A 22 -1.48 5.00 13.47
N ALA A 23 -1.59 4.65 14.73
CA ALA A 23 -1.02 3.42 15.26
C ALA A 23 -1.79 2.20 14.74
N PHE A 24 -1.05 1.18 14.33
CA PHE A 24 -1.50 -0.22 14.16
C PHE A 24 -0.51 -1.10 14.93
N ASP A 25 -0.91 -2.33 15.29
CA ASP A 25 -0.07 -3.20 16.11
C ASP A 25 0.85 -4.10 15.29
N TYR A 26 0.34 -4.61 14.16
CA TYR A 26 1.09 -5.47 13.24
C TYR A 26 0.56 -5.33 11.81
N GLN A 27 1.31 -5.87 10.85
CA GLN A 27 0.90 -5.94 9.45
C GLN A 27 0.77 -7.39 9.02
N ILE A 28 -0.27 -7.68 8.25
CA ILE A 28 -0.37 -8.93 7.51
C ILE A 28 0.19 -8.69 6.12
N PHE A 29 1.23 -9.46 5.76
CA PHE A 29 1.72 -9.56 4.39
C PHE A 29 1.00 -10.72 3.70
N ALA A 30 0.03 -10.38 2.85
CA ALA A 30 -0.78 -11.37 2.15
C ALA A 30 -0.23 -11.63 0.75
N GLN A 31 -0.16 -12.90 0.38
CA GLN A 31 0.26 -13.39 -0.93
C GLN A 31 -0.87 -14.20 -1.56
N LEU A 32 -1.00 -14.11 -2.89
CA LEU A 32 -2.03 -14.75 -3.69
C LEU A 32 -1.40 -15.75 -4.65
N TRP A 33 -1.94 -16.98 -4.69
CA TRP A 33 -1.64 -17.92 -5.75
C TRP A 33 -2.55 -17.66 -6.96
N GLN A 34 -1.95 -17.19 -8.05
CA GLN A 34 -2.66 -16.71 -9.23
C GLN A 34 -3.49 -17.82 -9.90
N GLY A 35 -2.99 -19.07 -9.91
CA GLY A 35 -3.70 -20.21 -10.49
C GLY A 35 -5.08 -20.44 -9.84
N SER A 36 -5.13 -20.41 -8.50
CA SER A 36 -6.40 -20.62 -7.77
C SER A 36 -7.35 -19.43 -7.92
N TYR A 37 -6.82 -18.22 -8.06
CA TYR A 37 -7.64 -17.03 -8.33
C TYR A 37 -8.38 -17.18 -9.67
N CYS A 38 -7.68 -17.56 -10.72
CA CYS A 38 -8.25 -17.68 -12.06
C CYS A 38 -9.12 -18.92 -12.28
N GLU A 39 -8.96 -19.96 -11.46
CA GLU A 39 -9.85 -21.13 -11.49
C GLU A 39 -11.24 -20.83 -10.93
N THR A 40 -11.33 -19.92 -9.95
CA THR A 40 -12.58 -19.61 -9.23
C THR A 40 -13.24 -18.30 -9.65
N SER A 41 -12.49 -17.37 -10.27
CA SER A 41 -13.01 -16.07 -10.67
C SER A 41 -13.78 -16.14 -11.98
N ILE A 42 -14.97 -15.53 -12.00
CA ILE A 42 -15.84 -15.42 -13.19
C ILE A 42 -15.13 -14.66 -14.34
N THR A 43 -14.20 -13.76 -13.99
CA THR A 43 -13.39 -12.99 -14.94
C THR A 43 -11.94 -12.94 -14.47
N CYS A 44 -11.07 -13.70 -15.14
CA CYS A 44 -9.62 -13.59 -15.01
C CYS A 44 -9.02 -13.12 -16.34
N CYS A 45 -8.24 -12.05 -16.28
CA CYS A 45 -7.55 -11.47 -17.42
C CYS A 45 -6.04 -11.72 -17.30
N THR A 46 -5.42 -12.16 -18.40
CA THR A 46 -3.97 -12.25 -18.49
C THR A 46 -3.37 -10.87 -18.77
N PRO A 47 -2.34 -10.44 -18.02
CA PRO A 47 -1.63 -9.21 -18.32
C PRO A 47 -1.15 -9.17 -19.77
N SER A 48 -1.05 -7.97 -20.36
CA SER A 48 -0.57 -7.79 -21.74
C SER A 48 0.89 -8.25 -21.95
N THR A 49 1.64 -8.37 -20.86
CA THR A 49 3.01 -8.89 -20.82
C THR A 49 3.09 -10.43 -20.90
N GLY A 50 1.94 -11.12 -20.97
CA GLY A 50 1.85 -12.58 -20.97
C GLY A 50 1.62 -13.17 -19.58
N MET A 51 1.45 -14.49 -19.52
CA MET A 51 1.24 -15.21 -18.28
C MET A 51 2.55 -15.23 -17.46
N PRO A 52 2.58 -14.66 -16.25
CA PRO A 52 3.77 -14.70 -15.43
C PRO A 52 4.05 -16.14 -14.95
N ALA A 53 5.26 -16.35 -14.42
CA ALA A 53 5.63 -17.62 -13.81
C ALA A 53 4.64 -18.02 -12.72
N ALA A 54 4.35 -19.31 -12.60
CA ALA A 54 3.49 -19.86 -11.55
C ALA A 54 4.12 -19.63 -10.16
N ASN A 55 3.80 -18.48 -9.58
CA ASN A 55 4.37 -18.02 -8.31
C ASN A 55 3.33 -17.26 -7.49
N PHE A 56 3.63 -17.04 -6.22
CA PHE A 56 2.86 -16.14 -5.38
C PHE A 56 3.07 -14.69 -5.80
N SER A 57 1.96 -13.97 -5.98
CA SER A 57 1.94 -12.52 -6.17
C SER A 57 1.60 -11.84 -4.84
N ILE A 58 2.10 -10.64 -4.61
CA ILE A 58 1.68 -9.82 -3.48
C ILE A 58 0.20 -9.46 -3.68
N HIS A 59 -0.61 -9.70 -2.64
CA HIS A 59 -1.98 -9.19 -2.59
C HIS A 59 -2.01 -7.82 -1.92
N GLY A 60 -1.37 -7.71 -0.75
CA GLY A 60 -1.24 -6.44 -0.04
C GLY A 60 -0.62 -6.54 1.34
N LEU A 61 -0.37 -5.36 1.91
CA LEU A 61 0.05 -5.16 3.29
C LEU A 61 -1.10 -4.54 4.08
N PHE A 62 -1.61 -5.25 5.08
CA PHE A 62 -2.81 -4.86 5.80
C PHE A 62 -2.50 -4.57 7.26
N PRO A 63 -2.62 -3.30 7.71
CA PRO A 63 -2.46 -2.93 9.11
C PRO A 63 -3.59 -3.49 9.98
N ARG A 64 -3.25 -4.02 11.16
CA ARG A 64 -4.18 -4.69 12.07
C ARG A 64 -3.91 -4.32 13.53
N TYR A 65 -4.97 -4.41 14.33
CA TYR A 65 -4.90 -4.30 15.78
C TYR A 65 -4.89 -5.67 16.45
N LYS A 66 -4.27 -5.77 17.63
CA LYS A 66 -4.24 -7.00 18.46
C LYS A 66 -5.63 -7.43 18.94
N ASN A 67 -6.58 -6.50 19.00
CA ASN A 67 -7.98 -6.79 19.32
C ASN A 67 -8.76 -7.42 18.14
N GLY A 68 -8.12 -7.60 16.98
CA GLY A 68 -8.69 -8.24 15.80
C GLY A 68 -9.37 -7.31 14.80
N SER A 69 -9.48 -5.99 15.08
CA SER A 69 -10.01 -5.04 14.11
C SER A 69 -8.97 -4.63 13.05
N SER A 70 -9.45 -4.17 11.90
CA SER A 70 -8.65 -3.57 10.82
C SER A 70 -8.80 -2.05 10.82
N ILE A 71 -7.84 -1.38 10.21
CA ILE A 71 -7.95 0.03 9.82
C ILE A 71 -7.85 0.17 8.30
N SER A 72 -8.68 1.03 7.72
CA SER A 72 -8.77 1.29 6.28
C SER A 72 -9.16 2.74 6.04
N TYR A 73 -8.84 3.29 4.85
CA TYR A 73 -9.20 4.66 4.44
C TYR A 73 -8.79 5.73 5.44
N CYS A 74 -7.55 5.64 5.95
CA CYS A 74 -7.07 6.53 7.01
C CYS A 74 -7.08 8.00 6.61
N ASP A 75 -6.64 8.33 5.40
CA ASP A 75 -6.40 9.70 5.00
C ASP A 75 -6.95 9.94 3.60
N SER A 76 -8.11 10.61 3.51
CA SER A 76 -8.73 10.97 2.25
C SER A 76 -8.05 12.14 1.54
N SER A 77 -7.17 12.87 2.23
CA SER A 77 -6.41 13.98 1.63
C SER A 77 -5.13 13.51 0.93
N ASN A 78 -4.69 12.28 1.25
CA ASN A 78 -3.48 11.69 0.71
C ASN A 78 -3.81 10.63 -0.34
N THR A 79 -4.02 11.08 -1.57
CA THR A 79 -4.28 10.21 -2.71
C THR A 79 -3.00 9.56 -3.22
N PHE A 80 -3.13 8.38 -3.82
CA PHE A 80 -1.98 7.70 -4.40
C PHE A 80 -1.35 8.53 -5.53
N ASN A 81 -0.03 8.62 -5.52
CA ASN A 81 0.75 9.28 -6.57
C ASN A 81 1.82 8.32 -7.10
N SER A 82 1.61 7.80 -8.31
CA SER A 82 2.50 6.82 -8.96
C SER A 82 3.93 7.33 -9.18
N SER A 83 4.14 8.64 -9.30
CA SER A 83 5.47 9.21 -9.47
C SER A 83 6.40 8.92 -8.29
N GLN A 84 5.84 8.78 -7.08
CA GLN A 84 6.58 8.50 -5.85
C GLN A 84 7.10 7.06 -5.75
N VAL A 85 6.63 6.17 -6.63
CA VAL A 85 7.04 4.75 -6.69
C VAL A 85 7.55 4.38 -8.08
N SER A 86 7.89 5.39 -8.90
CA SER A 86 8.28 5.21 -10.31
C SER A 86 9.46 4.25 -10.50
N ASP A 87 10.41 4.24 -9.56
CA ASP A 87 11.56 3.35 -9.51
C ASP A 87 11.20 1.89 -9.15
N LEU A 88 10.05 1.66 -8.52
CA LEU A 88 9.58 0.34 -8.11
C LEU A 88 8.67 -0.34 -9.15
N ILE A 89 8.16 0.42 -10.13
CA ILE A 89 7.14 -0.06 -11.07
C ILE A 89 7.52 -1.37 -11.76
N SER A 90 8.73 -1.46 -12.32
CA SER A 90 9.17 -2.66 -13.03
C SER A 90 9.16 -3.92 -12.13
N ARG A 91 9.43 -3.75 -10.83
CA ARG A 91 9.35 -4.85 -9.87
C ARG A 91 7.90 -5.17 -9.51
N LEU A 92 7.06 -4.15 -9.32
CA LEU A 92 5.64 -4.33 -9.02
C LEU A 92 4.89 -5.06 -10.15
N GLU A 93 5.24 -4.78 -11.41
CA GLU A 93 4.69 -5.48 -12.59
C GLU A 93 5.03 -6.98 -12.66
N THR A 94 5.93 -7.48 -11.80
CA THR A 94 6.24 -8.90 -11.71
C THR A 94 5.80 -9.51 -10.38
N SER A 95 6.06 -8.82 -9.26
CA SER A 95 5.77 -9.34 -7.92
C SER A 95 4.41 -8.95 -7.35
N TRP A 96 3.72 -7.95 -7.92
CA TRP A 96 2.43 -7.44 -7.43
C TRP A 96 1.44 -7.24 -8.60
N THR A 97 1.28 -8.29 -9.40
CA THR A 97 0.43 -8.30 -10.60
C THR A 97 -1.05 -8.50 -10.28
N THR A 98 -1.91 -7.89 -11.10
CA THR A 98 -3.37 -8.10 -11.05
C THR A 98 -3.84 -9.01 -12.20
N PHE A 99 -4.84 -9.83 -11.90
CA PHE A 99 -5.55 -10.69 -12.86
C PHE A 99 -7.03 -10.33 -12.96
N SER A 100 -7.44 -9.26 -12.29
CA SER A 100 -8.80 -8.75 -12.38
C SER A 100 -9.03 -8.08 -13.73
N CYS A 101 -10.25 -8.21 -14.25
CA CYS A 101 -10.65 -7.55 -15.48
C CYS A 101 -11.31 -6.18 -15.19
N PRO A 102 -11.13 -5.16 -16.05
CA PRO A 102 -10.28 -5.16 -17.24
C PRO A 102 -8.78 -5.12 -16.89
N VAL A 103 -7.95 -5.72 -17.73
CA VAL A 103 -6.49 -5.59 -17.60
C VAL A 103 -6.10 -4.14 -17.84
N MET A 104 -5.68 -3.47 -16.78
CA MET A 104 -5.16 -2.11 -16.88
C MET A 104 -3.76 -2.17 -17.49
N VAL A 105 -3.63 -1.59 -18.69
CA VAL A 105 -2.34 -1.30 -19.30
C VAL A 105 -1.56 -0.38 -18.34
N SER A 106 -0.27 -0.67 -18.17
CA SER A 106 0.77 -0.11 -17.27
C SER A 106 0.85 1.42 -17.06
N HIS A 107 -0.27 2.07 -16.78
CA HIS A 107 -0.34 3.39 -16.16
C HIS A 107 -0.89 3.22 -14.75
N ILE A 108 0.04 2.93 -13.84
CA ILE A 108 -0.17 2.70 -12.40
C ILE A 108 -0.82 3.90 -11.68
N GLY A 109 -1.12 5.00 -12.38
CA GLY A 109 -1.74 6.20 -11.82
C GLY A 109 -3.25 6.14 -11.56
N ASN A 110 -3.99 5.14 -12.05
CA ASN A 110 -5.47 5.16 -12.00
C ASN A 110 -6.10 4.14 -11.04
N THR A 111 -5.32 3.47 -10.17
CA THR A 111 -5.75 2.25 -9.47
C THR A 111 -6.02 2.37 -7.98
N PHE A 112 -5.98 3.57 -7.39
CA PHE A 112 -6.26 3.75 -5.96
C PHE A 112 -7.32 4.85 -5.72
N GLY A 113 -8.26 5.01 -6.65
CA GLY A 113 -9.46 5.83 -6.51
C GLY A 113 -10.66 5.00 -6.09
#